data_AF-A0AA86HYF0-F1
#
_entry.id   AF-A0AA86HYF0-F1
#
_cell.length_a   1.000
_cell.length_b   1.000
_cell.length_c   1.000
_cell.angle_alpha   90.00
_cell.angle_beta   90.00
_cell.angle_gamma   90.00
#
_symmetry.space_group_name_H-M   'P 1'
#
loop_
_entity.id
_entity.type
_entity.pdbx_description
1 polymer ?
#
loop_
_entity_poly.entity_id
_entity_poly.type
_entity_poly.pdbx_seq_one_letter_code
_entity_poly.pdbx_strand_id
1 'polypeptide(L)'
;MFFKNLFNKEKCKHNTYKLEADFSADPIWCNNCGENLDLEEFPLSENLKGALEEWIDDYGNWIDFDTDSLRENGMEMETEYNRKGQQLFEEVKKQLGIDYPIVFVPSKSGELYKDL
;
A
#
# COMPACT_ATOMS: atom_id res chain seq x y z
N MET A 1 31.72 -15.82 5.41
CA MET A 1 31.59 -14.74 4.40
C MET A 1 30.23 -14.85 3.72
N PHE A 2 29.11 -14.46 4.35
CA PHE A 2 27.78 -14.45 3.69
C PHE A 2 26.81 -13.42 4.29
N PHE A 3 27.33 -12.24 4.66
CA PHE A 3 26.50 -11.07 4.99
C PHE A 3 27.04 -9.83 4.26
N LYS A 4 27.27 -9.97 2.96
CA LYS A 4 27.41 -8.82 2.06
C LYS A 4 26.25 -8.90 1.09
N ASN A 5 25.14 -8.24 1.45
CA ASN A 5 24.12 -7.67 0.53
C ASN A 5 22.77 -7.32 1.19
N LEU A 6 22.70 -7.09 2.51
CA LEU A 6 21.48 -6.47 3.08
C LEU A 6 21.49 -4.92 2.97
N PHE A 7 22.60 -4.32 2.55
CA PHE A 7 22.72 -2.87 2.32
C PHE A 7 23.63 -2.54 1.14
N ASN A 8 23.55 -3.31 0.06
CA ASN A 8 23.88 -2.73 -1.23
C ASN A 8 22.63 -1.98 -1.70
N LYS A 9 22.35 -0.82 -1.09
CA LYS A 9 21.61 0.25 -1.77
C LYS A 9 22.50 0.71 -2.92
N GLU A 10 22.69 -0.14 -3.93
CA GLU A 10 22.91 0.37 -5.28
C GLU A 10 21.84 1.44 -5.49
N LYS A 11 22.23 2.65 -5.90
CA LYS A 11 21.33 3.80 -6.03
C LYS A 11 20.11 3.39 -6.84
N CYS A 12 19.04 2.98 -6.18
CA CYS A 12 17.84 2.55 -6.85
C CYS A 12 17.26 3.80 -7.51
N LYS A 13 16.94 3.70 -8.79
CA LYS A 13 16.49 4.86 -9.58
C LYS A 13 15.06 5.28 -9.24
N HIS A 14 14.33 4.45 -8.47
CA HIS A 14 12.93 4.64 -8.11
C HIS A 14 12.08 5.03 -9.32
N ASN A 15 12.06 4.19 -10.36
CA ASN A 15 11.41 4.46 -11.65
C ASN A 15 10.20 3.56 -11.92
N THR A 16 9.79 2.75 -10.96
CA THR A 16 8.58 1.92 -10.99
C THR A 16 8.06 1.80 -9.57
N TYR A 17 6.75 1.82 -9.40
CA TYR A 17 6.09 2.04 -8.12
C TYR A 17 5.00 1.01 -7.83
N LYS A 18 4.62 0.90 -6.57
CA LYS A 18 3.42 0.19 -6.11
C LYS A 18 2.54 1.15 -5.32
N LEU A 19 1.24 0.99 -5.45
CA LEU A 19 0.26 1.51 -4.50
C LEU A 19 -0.14 0.35 -3.58
N GLU A 20 0.28 0.40 -2.33
CA GLU A 20 0.17 -0.66 -1.33
C GLU A 20 0.05 -0.01 0.05
N ALA A 21 -0.98 -0.36 0.82
CA ALA A 21 -1.12 0.12 2.19
C ALA A 21 -0.38 -0.80 3.17
N ASP A 22 0.21 -0.22 4.20
CA ASP A 22 0.80 -0.93 5.33
C ASP A 22 0.74 -0.04 6.58
N PHE A 23 0.97 -0.62 7.76
CA PHE A 23 0.94 0.11 9.02
C PHE A 23 2.05 1.16 9.09
N SER A 24 1.65 2.40 9.40
CA SER A 24 2.58 3.53 9.61
C SER A 24 3.48 3.82 8.38
N ALA A 25 2.96 3.58 7.18
CA ALA A 25 3.67 3.81 5.93
C ALA A 25 2.81 4.60 4.95
N ASP A 26 3.45 5.40 4.12
CA ASP A 26 2.79 6.01 2.97
C ASP A 26 2.40 4.96 1.93
N PRO A 27 1.43 5.21 1.04
CA PRO A 27 0.86 4.17 0.20
C PRO A 27 1.74 3.88 -1.02
N ILE A 28 2.85 4.61 -1.22
CA ILE A 28 3.68 4.50 -2.40
C ILE A 28 5.02 3.85 -2.06
N TRP A 29 5.35 2.80 -2.81
CA TRP A 29 6.58 2.04 -2.62
C TRP A 29 7.36 1.96 -3.92
N CYS A 30 8.68 1.90 -3.83
CA CYS A 30 9.47 1.51 -4.99
C CYS A 30 9.26 0.03 -5.30
N ASN A 31 8.76 -0.27 -6.50
CA ASN A 31 8.51 -1.65 -6.95
C ASN A 31 9.82 -2.46 -7.15
N ASN A 32 10.98 -1.79 -7.19
CA ASN A 32 12.28 -2.45 -7.41
C ASN A 32 13.02 -2.77 -6.11
N CYS A 33 13.12 -1.80 -5.19
CA CYS A 33 13.88 -1.97 -3.95
C CYS A 33 13.02 -2.10 -2.68
N GLY A 34 11.70 -1.86 -2.77
CA GLY A 34 10.79 -1.93 -1.63
C GLY A 34 10.93 -0.78 -0.64
N GLU A 35 11.58 0.33 -1.01
CA GLU A 35 11.63 1.53 -0.18
C GLU A 35 10.24 2.19 -0.16
N ASN A 36 9.72 2.49 1.03
CA ASN A 36 8.55 3.34 1.21
C ASN A 36 8.92 4.77 0.83
N LEU A 37 8.11 5.41 0.00
CA LEU A 37 8.36 6.72 -0.57
C LEU A 37 7.34 7.71 -0.02
N ASP A 38 7.81 8.93 0.25
CA ASP A 38 6.98 10.00 0.79
C ASP A 38 5.89 10.40 -0.22
N LEU A 39 4.62 10.30 0.19
CA LEU A 39 3.47 10.65 -0.63
C LEU A 39 3.52 12.12 -1.09
N GLU A 40 4.10 13.01 -0.27
CA GLU A 40 4.20 14.44 -0.56
C GLU A 40 5.18 14.75 -1.70
N GLU A 41 6.12 13.85 -2.00
CA GLU A 41 7.05 14.00 -3.12
C GLU A 41 6.40 13.71 -4.48
N PHE A 42 5.20 13.13 -4.51
CA PHE A 42 4.50 12.80 -5.76
C PHE A 42 3.63 13.94 -6.28
N PRO A 43 3.57 14.13 -7.62
CA PRO A 43 2.78 15.19 -8.24
C PRO A 43 1.29 14.83 -8.32
N LEU A 44 0.70 14.46 -7.18
CA LEU A 44 -0.72 14.18 -7.01
C LEU A 44 -1.44 15.41 -6.45
N SER A 45 -2.73 15.53 -6.73
CA SER A 45 -3.56 16.56 -6.13
C SER A 45 -3.72 16.32 -4.62
N GLU A 46 -3.76 17.40 -3.85
CA GLU A 46 -3.97 17.34 -2.38
C GLU A 46 -5.23 16.56 -1.99
N ASN A 47 -6.30 16.69 -2.77
CA ASN A 47 -7.53 15.91 -2.53
C ASN A 47 -7.30 14.39 -2.71
N LEU A 48 -6.47 13.97 -3.67
CA LEU A 48 -6.16 12.56 -3.87
C LEU A 48 -5.21 12.06 -2.79
N LYS A 49 -4.23 12.88 -2.37
CA LYS A 49 -3.35 12.54 -1.24
C LYS A 49 -4.17 12.31 0.04
N GLY A 50 -5.05 13.24 0.41
CA GLY A 50 -5.92 13.06 1.57
C GLY A 50 -6.83 11.83 1.47
N ALA A 51 -7.37 11.53 0.28
CA ALA A 51 -8.17 10.31 0.09
C ALA A 51 -7.35 9.01 0.21
N LEU A 52 -6.06 9.06 -0.13
CA LEU A 52 -5.12 7.95 0.08
C LEU A 52 -4.75 7.79 1.55
N GLU A 53 -4.50 8.88 2.27
CA GLU A 53 -4.26 8.87 3.73
C GLU A 53 -5.46 8.26 4.47
N GLU A 54 -6.68 8.73 4.17
CA GLU A 54 -7.91 8.15 4.74
C GLU A 54 -8.05 6.65 4.41
N TRP A 55 -7.60 6.22 3.23
CA TRP A 55 -7.60 4.80 2.87
C TRP A 55 -6.52 4.00 3.61
N ILE A 56 -5.37 4.58 3.95
CA ILE A 56 -4.35 3.89 4.77
C ILE A 56 -4.80 3.80 6.23
N ASP A 57 -5.43 4.84 6.76
CA ASP A 57 -5.99 4.84 8.11
C ASP A 57 -7.03 3.72 8.32
N ASP A 58 -7.71 3.31 7.24
CA ASP A 58 -8.65 2.19 7.25
C ASP A 58 -7.96 0.81 7.23
N TYR A 59 -6.65 0.73 7.00
CA TYR A 59 -5.92 -0.53 6.84
C TYR A 59 -5.94 -1.37 8.12
N GLY A 60 -6.33 -2.64 7.99
CA GLY A 60 -6.42 -3.56 9.12
C GLY A 60 -7.68 -3.41 9.97
N ASN A 61 -8.63 -2.54 9.62
CA ASN A 61 -9.90 -2.41 10.35
C ASN A 61 -10.73 -3.70 10.41
N TRP A 62 -10.44 -4.68 9.55
CA TRP A 62 -11.02 -6.03 9.58
C TRP A 62 -10.41 -6.96 10.64
N ILE A 63 -9.35 -6.54 11.31
CA ILE A 63 -8.66 -7.29 12.36
C ILE A 63 -9.04 -6.69 13.73
N ASP A 64 -9.31 -7.55 14.69
CA ASP A 64 -9.38 -7.19 16.10
C ASP A 64 -8.00 -7.44 16.74
N PHE A 65 -7.25 -6.36 16.93
CA PHE A 65 -5.91 -6.41 17.50
C PHE A 65 -5.88 -6.74 19.00
N ASP A 66 -7.00 -6.57 19.72
CA ASP A 66 -7.07 -6.93 21.13
C ASP A 66 -7.15 -8.45 21.30
N THR A 67 -7.81 -9.14 20.37
CA THR A 67 -8.01 -10.59 20.40
C THR A 67 -7.16 -11.36 19.38
N ASP A 68 -6.35 -10.66 18.58
CA ASP A 68 -5.54 -11.24 17.49
C ASP A 68 -6.39 -12.09 16.53
N SER A 69 -7.57 -11.60 16.18
CA SER A 69 -8.56 -12.35 15.41
C SER A 69 -9.19 -11.53 14.29
N LEU A 70 -9.80 -12.23 13.32
CA LEU A 70 -10.58 -11.57 12.29
C LEU A 70 -11.91 -11.09 12.90
N ARG A 71 -12.30 -9.83 12.63
CA ARG A 71 -13.63 -9.32 13.02
C ARG A 71 -14.76 -10.07 12.29
N GLU A 72 -15.98 -9.92 12.80
CA GLU A 72 -17.20 -10.64 12.35
C GLU A 72 -17.50 -10.58 10.83
N ASN A 73 -16.90 -9.77 10.02
CA ASN A 73 -17.13 -9.75 8.57
C ASN A 73 -15.86 -9.29 7.90
N GLY A 74 -14.73 -9.69 8.48
CA GLY A 74 -13.43 -9.12 8.15
C GLY A 74 -13.03 -9.38 6.71
N MET A 75 -13.42 -10.52 6.13
CA MET A 75 -13.18 -10.81 4.72
C MET A 75 -13.95 -9.86 3.80
N GLU A 76 -15.22 -9.56 4.12
CA GLU A 76 -16.02 -8.59 3.38
C GLU A 76 -15.48 -7.17 3.55
N MET A 77 -15.05 -6.81 4.77
CA MET A 77 -14.44 -5.52 5.06
C MET A 77 -13.14 -5.32 4.28
N GLU A 78 -12.24 -6.31 4.24
CA GLU A 78 -11.02 -6.27 3.42
C GLU A 78 -11.33 -6.21 1.92
N THR A 79 -12.38 -6.91 1.48
CA THR A 79 -12.83 -6.85 0.08
C THR A 79 -13.26 -5.44 -0.30
N GLU A 80 -14.05 -4.78 0.54
CA GLU A 80 -14.51 -3.40 0.32
C GLU A 80 -13.35 -2.39 0.41
N TYR A 81 -12.44 -2.60 1.36
CA TYR A 81 -11.19 -1.85 1.46
C TYR A 81 -10.37 -1.89 0.16
N ASN A 82 -10.16 -3.10 -0.38
CA ASN A 82 -9.46 -3.31 -1.64
C ASN A 82 -10.19 -2.69 -2.83
N ARG A 83 -11.53 -2.71 -2.82
CA ARG A 83 -12.36 -2.05 -3.84
C ARG A 83 -12.14 -0.53 -3.83
N LYS A 84 -12.10 0.11 -2.65
CA LYS A 84 -11.76 1.54 -2.50
C LYS A 84 -10.33 1.82 -2.99
N GLY A 85 -9.36 1.00 -2.60
CA GLY A 85 -7.97 1.11 -3.06
C GLY A 85 -7.82 1.04 -4.58
N GLN A 86 -8.52 0.12 -5.24
CA GLN A 86 -8.51 0.03 -6.71
C GLN A 86 -9.09 1.29 -7.39
N GLN A 87 -10.12 1.92 -6.81
CA GLN A 87 -10.69 3.17 -7.34
C GLN A 87 -9.70 4.33 -7.23
N LEU A 88 -9.01 4.44 -6.09
CA LEU A 88 -7.96 5.44 -5.88
C LEU A 88 -6.78 5.21 -6.81
N PHE A 89 -6.39 3.95 -7.03
CA PHE A 89 -5.33 3.58 -7.97
C PHE A 89 -5.58 4.09 -9.40
N GLU A 90 -6.82 4.00 -9.91
CA GLU A 90 -7.13 4.51 -11.24
C GLU A 90 -6.94 6.04 -11.34
N GLU A 91 -7.27 6.79 -10.29
CA GLU A 91 -7.02 8.24 -10.25
C GLU A 91 -5.52 8.55 -10.09
N VAL A 92 -4.77 7.80 -9.28
CA VAL A 92 -3.31 7.92 -9.17
C VAL A 92 -2.66 7.70 -10.53
N LYS A 93 -3.01 6.60 -11.21
CA LYS A 93 -2.47 6.26 -12.53
C LYS A 93 -2.77 7.34 -13.57
N LYS A 94 -3.96 7.95 -13.50
CA LYS A 94 -4.36 9.05 -14.39
C LYS A 94 -3.55 10.33 -14.14
N GLN A 95 -3.25 10.65 -12.89
CA GLN A 95 -2.49 11.86 -12.55
C GLN A 95 -0.99 11.69 -12.81
N LEU A 96 -0.41 10.53 -12.49
CA LEU A 96 1.00 10.27 -12.75
C LEU A 96 1.30 10.03 -14.25
N GLY A 97 0.32 9.50 -14.99
CA GLY A 97 0.47 9.22 -16.42
C GLY A 97 1.44 8.07 -16.72
N ILE A 98 1.91 8.00 -17.96
CA ILE A 98 2.71 6.86 -18.46
C ILE A 98 4.16 6.85 -17.97
N ASP A 99 4.66 7.99 -17.48
CA ASP A 99 6.06 8.16 -17.08
C ASP A 99 6.35 7.54 -15.69
N TYR A 100 5.31 7.19 -14.95
CA TYR A 100 5.38 6.56 -13.63
C TYR A 100 4.68 5.20 -13.67
N PRO A 101 5.36 4.13 -14.10
CA PRO A 101 4.80 2.79 -14.06
C PRO A 101 4.43 2.43 -12.62
N ILE A 102 3.14 2.23 -12.35
CA ILE A 102 2.61 1.90 -11.02
C ILE A 102 1.64 0.73 -11.10
N VAL A 103 1.68 -0.14 -10.09
CA VAL A 103 0.76 -1.27 -9.93
C VAL A 103 0.02 -1.18 -8.60
N PHE A 104 -1.21 -1.68 -8.55
CA PHE A 104 -1.96 -1.82 -7.30
C PHE A 104 -1.64 -3.16 -6.63
N VAL A 105 -1.41 -3.14 -5.32
CA VAL A 105 -1.25 -4.33 -4.50
C VAL A 105 -2.36 -4.35 -3.46
N PRO A 106 -3.36 -5.24 -3.58
CA PRO A 106 -4.44 -5.35 -2.61
C PRO A 106 -3.94 -6.01 -1.32
N SER A 107 -4.59 -5.69 -0.20
CA SER A 107 -4.44 -6.42 1.05
C SER A 107 -4.89 -7.87 0.89
N LYS A 108 -4.21 -8.76 1.62
CA LYS A 108 -4.59 -10.17 1.83
C LYS A 108 -4.40 -10.58 3.29
N SER A 109 -4.26 -9.62 4.20
CA SER A 109 -3.98 -9.90 5.60
C SER A 109 -5.13 -10.62 6.27
N GLY A 110 -6.38 -10.41 5.83
CA GLY A 110 -7.54 -11.15 6.34
C GLY A 110 -7.40 -12.67 6.15
N GLU A 111 -6.78 -13.12 5.06
CA GLU A 111 -6.53 -14.54 4.80
C GLU A 111 -5.63 -15.19 5.87
N LEU A 112 -4.77 -14.41 6.53
CA LEU A 112 -3.89 -14.89 7.60
C LEU A 112 -4.64 -15.21 8.91
N TYR A 113 -5.82 -14.61 9.12
CA TYR A 113 -6.62 -14.76 10.34
C TYR A 113 -7.85 -15.66 10.16
N LYS A 114 -8.15 -16.07 8.92
CA LYS A 114 -9.33 -16.86 8.56
C LYS A 114 -9.44 -18.20 9.30
N ASP A 115 -8.30 -18.84 9.58
CA ASP A 115 -8.23 -20.21 10.11
C ASP A 115 -7.71 -20.26 11.56
N LEU A 116 -7.65 -19.11 12.26
CA LEU A 116 -7.19 -19.00 13.66
C LEU A 116 -8.31 -19.27 14.68
#